data_AF-A0A9X4JNT7-F1
#
_entry.id   AF-A0A9X4JNT7-F1
#
_cell.length_a   1.000
_cell.length_b   1.000
_cell.length_c   1.000
_cell.angle_alpha   90.00
_cell.angle_beta   90.00
_cell.angle_gamma   90.00
#
_symmetry.space_group_name_H-M   'P 1'
#
loop_
_entity.id
_entity.type
_entity.pdbx_description
1 polymer ?
#
loop_
_entity_poly.entity_id
_entity_poly.type
_entity_poly.pdbx_seq_one_letter_code
_entity_poly.pdbx_strand_id
1 'polypeptide(L)'
;MNLTPLQIDILKLLAMQGRNANAIQRTSFPGVLGDNVNDAIYSLRQQNFITAVQSKANDDWLALKITPDGKSLINQMGWLVN
;
A
#
# COMPACT_ATOMS: atom_id res chain seq x y z
N MET A 1 6.05 6.21 -15.59
CA MET A 1 6.35 5.56 -14.29
C MET A 1 5.71 4.19 -14.35
N ASN A 2 6.48 3.12 -14.15
CA ASN A 2 5.98 1.75 -14.29
C ASN A 2 5.84 1.13 -12.90
N LEU A 3 4.60 0.96 -12.44
CA LEU A 3 4.31 0.19 -11.23
C LEU A 3 4.29 -1.30 -11.57
N THR A 4 4.85 -2.12 -10.68
CA THR A 4 4.74 -3.58 -10.78
C THR A 4 3.33 -4.04 -10.41
N PRO A 5 2.88 -5.24 -10.84
CA PRO A 5 1.60 -5.79 -10.45
C PRO A 5 1.40 -5.82 -8.92
N LEU A 6 2.43 -6.20 -8.17
CA LEU A 6 2.38 -6.24 -6.70
C LEU A 6 2.17 -4.85 -6.09
N GLN A 7 2.81 -3.81 -6.63
CA GLN A 7 2.62 -2.43 -6.17
C GLN A 7 1.20 -1.92 -6.46
N ILE A 8 0.65 -2.29 -7.61
CA ILE A 8 -0.74 -1.98 -7.97
C ILE A 8 -1.71 -2.64 -6.99
N ASP A 9 -1.50 -3.93 -6.69
CA ASP A 9 -2.37 -4.67 -5.77
C ASP A 9 -2.29 -4.12 -4.34
N ILE A 10 -1.09 -3.72 -3.89
CA ILE A 10 -0.89 -2.99 -2.63
C ILE A 10 -1.70 -1.69 -2.60
N LEU A 11 -1.61 -0.85 -3.64
CA LEU A 11 -2.34 0.41 -3.68
C LEU A 11 -3.86 0.21 -3.72
N LYS A 12 -4.34 -0.80 -4.46
CA LYS A 12 -5.77 -1.16 -4.51
C LYS A 12 -6.26 -1.64 -3.14
N LEU A 13 -5.52 -2.52 -2.48
CA LEU A 13 -5.87 -3.03 -1.16
C LEU A 13 -5.98 -1.88 -0.14
N LEU A 14 -5.02 -0.94 -0.16
CA LEU A 14 -5.08 0.26 0.68
C LEU A 14 -6.27 1.17 0.34
N ALA A 15 -6.61 1.30 -0.94
CA ALA A 15 -7.75 2.11 -1.38
C ALA A 15 -9.08 1.53 -0.88
N MET A 16 -9.23 0.21 -0.98
CA MET A 16 -10.42 -0.53 -0.54
C MET A 16 -10.58 -0.52 0.99
N GLN A 17 -9.48 -0.56 1.75
CA GLN A 17 -9.52 -0.51 3.22
C GLN A 17 -9.87 0.88 3.79
N GLY A 18 -9.93 1.93 2.96
CA GLY A 18 -10.42 3.25 3.34
C GLY A 18 -9.48 4.02 4.29
N ARG A 19 -10.06 4.91 5.13
CA ARG A 19 -9.31 5.90 5.94
C ARG A 19 -8.38 5.30 6.99
N ASN A 20 -8.50 4.00 7.30
CA ASN A 20 -7.69 3.29 8.30
C ASN A 20 -7.24 1.93 7.74
N ALA A 21 -6.35 1.93 6.75
CA ALA A 21 -5.69 0.72 6.30
C ALA A 21 -4.66 0.27 7.35
N ASN A 22 -5.16 -0.41 8.38
CA ASN A 22 -4.42 -0.64 9.63
C ASN A 22 -3.23 -1.59 9.48
N ALA A 23 -3.13 -2.35 8.39
CA ALA A 23 -1.91 -3.07 8.02
C ALA A 23 -2.08 -3.74 6.67
N ILE A 24 -1.06 -3.64 5.83
CA ILE A 24 -0.82 -4.69 4.86
C ILE A 24 -0.11 -5.80 5.60
N GLN A 25 -0.75 -6.96 5.69
CA GLN A 25 -0.09 -8.15 6.21
C GLN A 25 0.61 -8.85 5.05
N ARG A 26 1.74 -9.50 5.32
CA ARG A 26 2.40 -10.39 4.35
C ARG A 26 1.43 -11.46 3.83
N THR A 27 0.50 -11.89 4.68
CA THR A 27 -0.58 -12.84 4.36
C THR A 27 -1.67 -12.27 3.44
N SER A 28 -1.73 -10.95 3.24
CA SER A 28 -2.67 -10.32 2.31
C SER A 28 -2.35 -10.63 0.83
N PHE A 29 -1.16 -11.16 0.55
CA PHE A 29 -0.71 -11.57 -0.79
C PHE A 29 -0.32 -13.06 -0.81
N PRO A 30 -1.29 -13.99 -0.85
CA PRO A 30 -0.99 -15.41 -0.90
C PRO A 30 -0.15 -15.76 -2.14
N GLY A 31 0.95 -16.50 -1.92
CA GLY A 31 1.89 -16.88 -2.98
C GLY A 31 2.99 -15.86 -3.28
N VAL A 32 3.03 -14.72 -2.58
CA VAL A 32 4.13 -13.74 -2.68
C VAL A 32 5.03 -13.87 -1.45
N LEU A 33 6.34 -13.94 -1.67
CA LEU A 33 7.30 -13.91 -0.57
C LEU A 33 7.18 -12.60 0.21
N GLY A 34 7.18 -12.68 1.55
CA GLY A 34 7.00 -11.51 2.41
C GLY A 34 8.05 -10.40 2.20
N ASP A 35 9.24 -10.75 1.71
CA ASP A 35 10.29 -9.78 1.40
C ASP A 35 9.97 -8.98 0.12
N ASN A 36 9.38 -9.62 -0.89
CA ASN A 36 8.91 -8.93 -2.10
C ASN A 36 7.80 -7.92 -1.78
N VAL A 37 6.95 -8.22 -0.79
CA VAL A 37 5.92 -7.29 -0.29
C VAL A 37 6.57 -6.09 0.40
N ASN A 38 7.59 -6.33 1.22
CA ASN A 38 8.33 -5.24 1.89
C ASN A 38 9.05 -4.34 0.88
N ASP A 39 9.70 -4.91 -0.14
CA ASP A 39 10.38 -4.15 -1.20
C ASP A 39 9.39 -3.30 -2.01
N ALA A 40 8.22 -3.86 -2.32
CA ALA A 40 7.16 -3.13 -3.00
C ALA A 40 6.63 -1.96 -2.16
N ILE A 41 6.40 -2.17 -0.85
CA ILE A 41 6.01 -1.11 0.11
C ILE A 41 7.10 -0.04 0.20
N TYR A 42 8.36 -0.44 0.33
CA TYR A 42 9.49 0.49 0.40
C TYR A 42 9.59 1.34 -0.87
N SER A 43 9.46 0.72 -2.04
CA SER A 43 9.48 1.42 -3.33
C SER A 43 8.30 2.39 -3.48
N LEU A 44 7.10 2.02 -3.06
CA LEU A 44 5.92 2.93 -3.06
C LEU A 44 6.10 4.12 -2.10
N ARG A 45 6.78 3.91 -0.97
CA ARG A 45 7.11 4.97 -0.02
C ARG A 45 8.15 5.95 -0.59
N GLN A 46 9.19 5.44 -1.25
CA GLN A 46 10.20 6.26 -1.94
C GLN A 46 9.57 7.13 -3.04
N GLN A 47 8.51 6.64 -3.67
CA GLN A 47 7.72 7.35 -4.68
C GLN A 47 6.65 8.29 -4.10
N ASN A 48 6.61 8.46 -2.77
CA ASN A 48 5.63 9.28 -2.06
C ASN A 48 4.16 8.88 -2.31
N PHE A 49 3.85 7.64 -2.70
CA PHE A 49 2.46 7.19 -2.88
C PHE A 49 1.82 6.69 -1.59
N ILE A 50 2.65 6.20 -0.67
CA ILE A 50 2.23 5.76 0.66
C ILE A 50 3.17 6.29 1.72
N THR A 51 2.67 6.42 2.94
CA THR A 51 3.47 6.68 4.14
C THR A 51 3.25 5.56 5.15
N ALA A 52 4.29 5.22 5.91
CA ALA A 52 4.19 4.27 7.00
C ALA A 52 4.08 5.02 8.33
N VAL A 53 3.02 4.74 9.06
CA VAL A 53 2.80 5.19 10.43
C VAL A 53 3.14 4.00 11.33
N GLN A 54 4.01 4.20 12.31
CA GLN A 54 4.29 3.17 13.31
C GLN A 54 2.96 2.76 13.96
N SER A 55 2.61 1.48 13.88
CA SER A 55 1.39 0.99 14.49
C SER A 55 1.55 1.06 16.01
N LYS A 56 0.64 1.76 16.69
CA LYS A 56 0.59 1.77 18.16
C LYS A 56 0.19 0.40 18.74
N ALA A 57 -0.26 -0.53 17.90
CA ALA A 57 -0.80 -1.80 18.33
C ALA A 57 0.27 -2.89 18.51
N ASN A 58 1.38 -2.85 17.76
CA ASN A 58 2.46 -3.84 17.79
C ASN A 58 3.71 -3.29 17.08
N ASP A 59 4.91 -3.54 17.61
CA ASP A 59 6.19 -3.08 17.03
C ASP A 59 6.54 -3.73 15.69
N ASP A 60 5.91 -4.86 15.35
CA ASP A 60 6.10 -5.55 14.07
C ASP A 60 5.23 -4.99 12.92
N TRP A 61 4.47 -3.92 13.15
CA TRP A 61 3.40 -3.48 12.25
C TRP A 61 3.66 -2.06 11.71
N LEU A 62 3.69 -1.93 10.38
CA LEU A 62 3.63 -0.64 9.69
C LEU A 62 2.19 -0.40 9.23
N ALA A 63 1.48 0.52 9.89
CA ALA A 63 0.21 1.00 9.37
C ALA A 63 0.52 1.85 8.13
N LEU A 64 -0.10 1.54 6.99
CA LEU A 64 0.18 2.25 5.73
C LEU A 64 -0.96 3.20 5.41
N LYS A 65 -0.62 4.41 4.95
CA LYS A 65 -1.60 5.41 4.55
C LYS A 65 -1.29 5.92 3.15
N ILE A 66 -2.31 6.02 2.32
CA ILE A 66 -2.20 6.62 0.98
C ILE A 66 -2.01 8.13 1.12
N THR A 67 -0.98 8.67 0.47
CA THR A 67 -0.71 10.12 0.40
C THR A 67 -1.65 10.82 -0.60
N PRO A 68 -1.66 12.16 -0.67
CA PRO A 68 -2.37 12.86 -1.75
C PRO A 68 -1.94 12.41 -3.15
N ASP A 69 -0.64 12.19 -3.38
CA ASP A 69 -0.10 11.74 -4.67
C ASP A 69 -0.56 10.32 -5.00
N GLY A 70 -0.55 9.42 -4.00
CA GLY A 70 -1.09 8.07 -4.16
C GLY A 70 -2.58 8.08 -4.51
N LYS A 71 -3.37 8.99 -3.91
CA LYS A 71 -4.79 9.15 -4.26
C LYS A 71 -4.97 9.69 -5.67
N SER A 72 -4.19 10.68 -6.09
CA SER A 72 -4.21 11.20 -7.45
C SER A 72 -3.89 10.10 -8.47
N LEU A 73 -2.89 9.27 -8.19
CA LEU A 73 -2.55 8.10 -9.00
C LEU A 73 -3.71 7.09 -9.08
N ILE A 74 -4.32 6.74 -7.95
CA ILE A 74 -5.47 5.82 -7.89
C ILE A 74 -6.66 6.36 -8.71
N ASN A 75 -6.92 7.67 -8.62
CA ASN A 75 -7.97 8.34 -9.40
C ASN A 75 -7.65 8.34 -10.90
N GLN A 76 -6.39 8.62 -11.29
CA GLN A 76 -5.95 8.56 -12.69
C GLN A 76 -6.10 7.15 -13.28
N MET A 77 -5.86 6.13 -12.46
CA MET A 77 -6.00 4.73 -12.85
C MET A 77 -7.46 4.25 -12.86
N GLY A 78 -8.41 5.06 -12.40
CA GLY A 78 -9.83 4.71 -12.33
C GLY A 78 -10.17 3.60 -11.32
N TRP A 79 -9.32 3.37 -10.30
CA TRP A 79 -9.53 2.30 -9.32
C TRP A 79 -10.54 2.66 -8.22
N LEU A 80 -10.93 3.93 -8.12
CA LEU A 80 -12.05 4.37 -7.28
C LEU A 80 -13.31 4.47 -8.16
N VAL A 81 -14.01 3.35 -8.27
CA VAL A 81 -15.38 3.30 -8.78
C VAL A 81 -16.28 3.12 -7.57
N ASN A 82 -17.07 4.16 -7.26
CA ASN A 82 -18.19 4.24 -6.29
C ASN A 82 -18.24 3.23 -5.14
#